data_AF-A0A2U3VQD4-F1
#
_entry.id   AF-A0A2U3VQD4-F1
#
_cell.length_a   1.000
_cell.length_b   1.000
_cell.length_c   1.000
_cell.angle_alpha   90.00
_cell.angle_beta   90.00
_cell.angle_gamma   90.00
#
_symmetry.space_group_name_H-M   'P 1'
#
loop_
_entity.id
_entity.type
_entity.pdbx_description
1 polymer ?
#
loop_
_entity_poly.entity_id
_entity_poly.type
_entity_poly.pdbx_seq_one_letter_code
_entity_poly.pdbx_strand_id
1 'polypeptide(L)'
;MERQILPSGGAAAVGEYMEYRRYKQHKTDFETIPQQRPISLPCRVSGCGCRAYLYVPLNGTQPVRCRCKHLADQHSAAPGFLCNACSKCSGFHSCFTCACGQPAYAHDTVVETKQERLAQGKPVGQDVPYAAMGGLTGFSSLAEGHMRLDDSGIVGTSSQVSSLKRPEEDDMAFFERQYQERIKMEKVAKQKGKASLPSSTKPS
;
A
#
# COMPACT_ATOMS: atom_id res chain seq x y z
N MET A 1 57.85 6.88 13.24
CA MET A 1 57.40 7.60 12.03
C MET A 1 57.42 6.60 10.91
N GLU A 2 56.26 6.16 10.43
CA GLU A 2 56.14 5.66 9.06
C GLU A 2 54.70 5.85 8.63
N ARG A 3 54.52 6.81 7.72
CA ARG A 3 53.24 7.17 7.12
C ARG A 3 52.94 6.13 6.06
N GLN A 4 51.95 5.27 6.30
CA GLN A 4 51.39 4.43 5.25
C GLN A 4 50.57 5.31 4.31
N ILE A 5 51.11 5.51 3.11
CA ILE A 5 50.49 6.26 2.02
C ILE A 5 49.36 5.39 1.45
N LEU A 6 48.11 5.85 1.59
CA LEU A 6 46.96 5.24 0.92
C LEU A 6 47.12 5.36 -0.61
N PRO A 7 46.79 4.32 -1.39
CA PRO A 7 46.79 4.41 -2.84
C PRO A 7 45.77 5.45 -3.33
N SER A 8 46.26 6.35 -4.16
CA SER A 8 45.49 7.35 -4.89
C SER A 8 44.60 6.65 -5.92
N GLY A 9 43.33 6.41 -5.57
CA GLY A 9 42.40 5.79 -6.51
C GLY A 9 40.96 5.57 -6.02
N GLY A 10 40.63 5.96 -4.79
CA GLY A 10 39.28 5.76 -4.21
C GLY A 10 38.22 6.79 -4.65
N ALA A 11 38.31 7.35 -5.85
CA ALA A 11 37.37 8.37 -6.35
C ALA A 11 36.64 7.96 -7.64
N ALA A 12 36.90 6.77 -8.19
CA ALA A 12 36.38 6.36 -9.49
C ALA A 12 35.66 5.00 -9.43
N ALA A 13 34.55 4.94 -8.68
CA ALA A 13 33.52 3.90 -8.85
C ALA A 13 32.16 4.30 -8.24
N VAL A 14 31.81 5.59 -8.25
CA VAL A 14 30.43 6.07 -7.98
C VAL A 14 29.76 6.54 -9.27
N GLY A 15 30.25 6.05 -10.40
CA GLY A 15 29.63 6.21 -11.71
C GLY A 15 28.79 4.98 -12.00
N GLU A 16 27.50 5.23 -12.26
CA GLU A 16 26.54 4.29 -12.85
C GLU A 16 25.55 3.61 -11.90
N TYR A 17 24.89 4.44 -11.10
CA TYR A 17 23.47 4.23 -10.86
C TYR A 17 22.80 5.59 -11.08
N MET A 18 22.35 5.88 -12.31
CA MET A 18 21.52 7.05 -12.62
C MET A 18 20.16 6.86 -11.95
N GLU A 19 20.16 7.07 -10.64
CA GLU A 19 19.14 6.57 -9.73
C GLU A 19 18.01 7.61 -9.56
N TYR A 20 17.11 7.64 -10.55
CA TYR A 20 15.68 8.02 -10.49
C TYR A 20 15.33 9.48 -10.15
N ARG A 21 14.25 10.01 -10.76
CA ARG A 21 13.50 11.18 -10.25
C ARG A 21 12.70 10.83 -8.98
N ARG A 22 13.38 10.32 -7.97
CA ARG A 22 12.79 9.94 -6.69
C ARG A 22 12.36 11.17 -5.93
N TYR A 23 11.30 10.99 -5.15
CA TYR A 23 10.86 11.94 -4.13
C TYR A 23 12.04 12.44 -3.26
N LYS A 24 12.98 11.55 -2.93
CA LYS A 24 14.19 11.84 -2.12
C LYS A 24 15.14 12.88 -2.72
N GLN A 25 15.11 13.11 -4.03
CA GLN A 25 15.99 14.09 -4.70
C GLN A 25 15.42 15.51 -4.67
N HIS A 26 14.20 15.69 -4.18
CA HIS A 26 13.55 16.99 -4.10
C HIS A 26 13.57 17.49 -2.65
N LYS A 27 13.47 18.81 -2.47
CA LYS A 27 13.40 19.42 -1.14
C LYS A 27 12.04 19.14 -0.54
N THR A 28 12.01 18.22 0.43
CA THR A 28 10.84 17.88 1.25
C THR A 28 10.79 18.66 2.55
N ASP A 29 11.96 18.98 3.09
CA ASP A 29 12.11 19.62 4.39
C ASP A 29 12.12 21.14 4.20
N PHE A 30 11.06 21.80 4.64
CA PHE A 30 10.93 23.25 4.65
C PHE A 30 10.95 23.74 6.10
N GLU A 31 11.77 24.75 6.40
CA GLU A 31 11.80 25.39 7.73
C GLU A 31 10.48 26.11 8.01
N THR A 32 9.95 26.79 6.99
CA THR A 32 8.62 27.40 7.00
C THR A 32 7.85 26.93 5.78
N ILE A 33 6.64 26.42 6.00
CA ILE A 33 5.78 25.93 4.92
C ILE A 33 5.29 27.13 4.09
N PRO A 34 5.49 27.13 2.76
CA PRO A 34 5.07 28.23 1.91
C PRO A 34 3.54 28.35 1.86
N GLN A 35 3.05 29.58 1.93
CA GLN A 35 1.60 29.89 1.88
C GLN A 35 1.01 29.72 0.47
N GLN A 36 1.83 29.82 -0.57
CA GLN A 36 1.38 29.67 -1.96
C GLN A 36 1.17 28.18 -2.30
N ARG A 37 -0.01 27.85 -2.82
CA ARG A 37 -0.37 26.52 -3.29
C ARG A 37 -0.38 26.46 -4.83
N PRO A 38 -0.02 25.33 -5.46
CA PRO A 38 0.49 24.08 -4.87
C PRO A 38 1.92 24.22 -4.32
N ILE A 39 2.27 23.46 -3.28
CA ILE A 39 3.64 23.45 -2.74
C ILE A 39 4.55 22.76 -3.76
N SER A 40 5.43 23.53 -4.40
CA SER A 40 6.44 23.00 -5.31
C SER A 40 7.58 22.36 -4.52
N LEU A 41 7.94 21.12 -4.85
CA LEU A 41 9.14 20.45 -4.31
C LEU A 41 10.28 20.61 -5.32
N PRO A 42 11.21 21.57 -5.16
CA PRO A 42 12.29 21.80 -6.11
C PRO A 42 13.34 20.69 -6.03
N CYS A 43 14.00 20.40 -7.16
CA CYS A 43 15.04 19.38 -7.23
C CYS A 43 16.36 19.88 -6.62
N ARG A 44 17.06 18.99 -5.91
CA ARG A 44 18.38 19.25 -5.32
C ARG A 44 19.54 18.84 -6.24
N VAL A 45 19.26 18.10 -7.31
CA VAL A 45 20.28 17.57 -8.23
C VAL A 45 20.79 18.70 -9.14
N SER A 46 22.08 18.99 -9.07
CA SER A 46 22.74 20.00 -9.90
C SER A 46 22.58 19.69 -11.38
N GLY A 47 22.10 20.67 -12.17
CA GLY A 47 21.92 20.53 -13.62
C GLY A 47 20.65 19.80 -14.05
N CYS A 48 19.77 19.41 -13.12
CA CYS A 48 18.47 18.84 -13.48
C CYS A 48 17.50 19.96 -13.90
N GLY A 49 16.87 19.83 -15.08
CA GLY A 49 15.92 20.80 -15.62
C GLY A 49 14.47 20.63 -15.15
N CYS A 50 14.19 19.80 -14.13
CA CYS A 50 12.82 19.67 -13.61
C CYS A 50 12.42 20.89 -12.78
N ARG A 51 11.15 21.30 -12.92
CA ARG A 51 10.56 22.40 -12.14
C ARG A 51 10.22 21.97 -10.70
N ALA A 52 9.61 20.81 -10.56
CA ALA A 52 9.22 20.24 -9.28
C ALA A 52 9.05 18.72 -9.38
N TYR A 53 8.89 18.05 -8.24
CA TYR A 53 8.50 16.64 -8.18
C TYR A 53 7.13 16.42 -8.82
N LEU A 54 7.06 15.45 -9.74
CA LEU A 54 5.82 14.95 -10.33
C LEU A 54 5.75 13.44 -10.12
N TYR A 55 4.63 13.00 -9.54
CA TYR A 55 4.35 11.60 -9.29
C TYR A 55 3.94 10.92 -10.59
N VAL A 56 4.64 9.83 -10.92
CA VAL A 56 4.28 8.93 -12.01
C VAL A 56 3.67 7.67 -11.40
N PRO A 57 2.42 7.33 -11.71
CA PRO A 57 1.79 6.11 -11.20
C PRO A 57 2.57 4.85 -11.56
N LEU A 58 2.41 3.81 -10.74
CA LEU A 58 2.98 2.48 -10.94
C LEU A 58 1.84 1.48 -11.19
N ASN A 59 2.07 0.51 -12.07
CA ASN A 59 1.18 -0.64 -12.27
C ASN A 59 1.68 -1.79 -11.40
N GLY A 60 1.26 -1.80 -10.13
CA GLY A 60 1.80 -2.71 -9.14
C GLY A 60 3.30 -2.48 -8.96
N THR A 61 4.12 -3.48 -9.31
CA THR A 61 5.59 -3.36 -9.26
C THR A 61 6.21 -2.81 -10.53
N GLN A 62 5.43 -2.67 -11.61
CA GLN A 62 5.95 -2.27 -12.92
C GLN A 62 5.77 -0.76 -13.17
N PRO A 63 6.82 -0.05 -13.60
CA PRO A 63 6.69 1.33 -14.04
C PRO A 63 5.77 1.46 -15.25
N VAL A 64 4.92 2.49 -15.23
CA VAL A 64 4.02 2.78 -16.32
C VAL A 64 4.79 3.31 -17.54
N ARG A 65 4.39 2.85 -18.74
CA ARG A 65 4.97 3.26 -20.01
C ARG A 65 4.15 4.35 -20.68
N CYS A 66 4.83 5.21 -21.42
CA CYS A 66 4.19 6.14 -22.35
C CYS A 66 3.57 5.38 -23.53
N ARG A 67 2.67 6.02 -24.29
CA ARG A 67 2.13 5.54 -25.58
C ARG A 67 3.23 5.15 -26.57
N CYS A 68 4.39 5.82 -26.49
CA CYS A 68 5.56 5.48 -27.29
C CYS A 68 6.35 4.25 -26.77
N LYS A 69 5.82 3.52 -25.77
CA LYS A 69 6.41 2.35 -25.09
C LYS A 69 7.65 2.61 -24.24
N HIS A 70 8.14 3.84 -24.21
CA HIS A 70 9.27 4.25 -23.40
C HIS A 70 8.87 4.55 -21.95
N LEU A 71 9.82 4.41 -21.04
CA LEU A 71 9.65 4.72 -19.61
C LEU A 71 9.65 6.24 -19.38
N ALA A 72 9.16 6.67 -18.21
CA ALA A 72 9.20 8.08 -17.81
C ALA A 72 10.64 8.65 -17.82
N ASP A 73 11.64 7.81 -17.54
CA ASP A 73 13.06 8.20 -17.50
C ASP A 73 13.62 8.56 -18.89
N GLN A 74 13.04 7.97 -19.94
CA GLN A 74 13.41 8.25 -21.33
C GLN A 74 12.74 9.52 -21.86
N HIS A 75 12.02 10.25 -21.01
CA HIS A 75 11.44 11.56 -21.34
C HIS A 75 12.20 12.65 -20.61
N SER A 76 12.32 13.82 -21.23
CA SER A 76 12.98 14.98 -20.64
C SER A 76 12.32 15.41 -19.32
N ALA A 77 13.13 15.99 -18.42
CA ALA A 77 12.67 16.60 -17.18
C ALA A 77 12.06 18.00 -17.41
N ALA A 78 12.34 18.58 -18.57
CA ALA A 78 11.86 19.90 -18.95
C ALA A 78 10.33 19.88 -19.19
N PRO A 79 9.68 21.05 -19.08
CA PRO A 79 8.27 21.21 -19.40
C PRO A 79 7.96 20.65 -20.78
N GLY A 80 6.91 19.85 -20.88
CA GLY A 80 6.52 19.15 -22.10
C GLY A 80 6.91 17.68 -22.14
N PHE A 81 7.80 17.20 -21.25
CA PHE A 81 8.14 15.78 -21.09
C PHE A 81 8.38 15.05 -22.41
N LEU A 82 9.13 15.66 -23.33
CA LEU A 82 9.39 15.09 -24.65
C LEU A 82 10.21 13.80 -24.53
N CYS A 83 9.93 12.81 -25.37
CA CYS A 83 10.73 11.59 -25.37
C CYS A 83 12.10 11.85 -26.01
N ASN A 84 13.16 11.44 -25.33
CA ASN A 84 14.53 11.53 -25.86
C ASN A 84 14.83 10.42 -26.87
N ALA A 85 14.07 9.32 -26.82
CA ALA A 85 14.28 8.13 -27.68
C ALA A 85 13.43 8.14 -28.96
N CYS A 86 12.39 8.97 -29.06
CA CYS A 86 11.53 9.00 -30.25
C CYS A 86 11.00 10.41 -30.56
N SER A 87 10.89 10.73 -31.85
CA SER A 87 10.48 12.05 -32.34
C SER A 87 8.97 12.27 -32.43
N LYS A 88 8.17 11.20 -32.37
CA LYS A 88 6.69 11.27 -32.48
C LYS A 88 5.98 11.50 -31.14
N CYS A 89 6.73 11.56 -30.04
CA CYS A 89 6.17 11.70 -28.70
C CYS A 89 6.23 13.17 -28.28
N SER A 90 5.07 13.81 -28.18
CA SER A 90 4.92 15.20 -27.74
C SER A 90 4.86 15.37 -26.21
N GLY A 91 4.90 14.27 -25.45
CA GLY A 91 4.82 14.29 -23.99
C GLY A 91 4.60 12.91 -23.38
N PHE A 92 4.89 12.78 -22.08
CA PHE A 92 4.64 11.54 -21.35
C PHE A 92 3.12 11.30 -21.18
N HIS A 93 2.55 10.50 -22.08
CA HIS A 93 1.16 10.08 -22.02
C HIS A 93 1.08 8.58 -21.78
N SER A 94 0.78 8.16 -20.57
CA SER A 94 0.60 6.74 -20.26
C SER A 94 -0.81 6.24 -20.58
N CYS A 95 -0.94 4.95 -20.93
CA CYS A 95 -2.23 4.25 -21.00
C CYS A 95 -2.77 3.83 -19.62
N PHE A 96 -2.15 4.28 -18.53
CA PHE A 96 -2.63 4.04 -17.18
C PHE A 96 -3.96 4.77 -16.93
N THR A 97 -4.94 4.02 -16.48
CA THR A 97 -6.23 4.51 -16.00
C THR A 97 -6.27 4.40 -14.48
N CYS A 98 -6.39 5.53 -13.81
CA CYS A 98 -6.64 5.54 -12.37
C CYS A 98 -8.01 4.89 -12.08
N ALA A 99 -8.25 4.42 -10.85
CA ALA A 99 -9.53 3.82 -10.48
C ALA A 99 -10.72 4.81 -10.60
N CYS A 100 -10.44 6.13 -10.62
CA CYS A 100 -11.45 7.15 -10.94
C CYS A 100 -11.85 7.18 -12.43
N GLY A 101 -11.26 6.34 -13.27
CA GLY A 101 -11.51 6.25 -14.71
C GLY A 101 -10.75 7.27 -15.56
N GLN A 102 -10.08 8.25 -14.94
CA GLN A 102 -9.31 9.27 -15.65
C GLN A 102 -7.88 8.82 -15.94
N PRO A 103 -7.27 9.28 -17.05
CA PRO A 103 -5.89 8.97 -17.39
C PRO A 103 -4.91 9.71 -16.48
N ALA A 104 -3.67 9.22 -16.38
CA ALA A 104 -2.64 9.81 -15.52
C ALA A 104 -2.40 11.32 -15.76
N TYR A 105 -2.45 11.77 -17.02
CA TYR A 105 -2.19 13.17 -17.36
C TYR A 105 -3.28 14.16 -16.91
N ALA A 106 -4.46 13.66 -16.53
CA ALA A 106 -5.54 14.48 -15.97
C ALA A 106 -5.40 14.67 -14.44
N HIS A 107 -4.37 14.09 -13.84
CA HIS A 107 -4.10 14.19 -12.41
C HIS A 107 -2.96 15.18 -12.16
N ASP A 108 -3.18 16.08 -11.21
CA ASP A 108 -2.16 16.97 -10.69
C ASP A 108 -1.57 16.41 -9.40
N THR A 109 -0.26 16.54 -9.24
CA THR A 109 0.40 16.21 -7.97
C THR A 109 0.28 17.37 -7.00
N VAL A 110 -0.39 17.13 -5.89
CA VAL A 110 -0.55 18.11 -4.81
C VAL A 110 0.20 17.62 -3.58
N VAL A 111 0.96 18.52 -2.97
CA VAL A 111 1.58 18.33 -1.66
C VAL A 111 0.77 19.12 -0.64
N GLU A 112 0.24 18.45 0.36
CA GLU A 112 -0.61 19.02 1.41
C GLU A 112 0.01 18.77 2.78
N THR A 113 -0.16 19.70 3.72
CA THR A 113 0.16 19.46 5.11
C THR A 113 -0.97 18.71 5.81
N LYS A 114 -0.63 18.10 6.95
CA LYS A 114 -1.60 17.44 7.82
C LYS A 114 -2.73 18.39 8.27
N GLN A 115 -2.39 19.63 8.65
CA GLN A 115 -3.37 20.60 9.12
C GLN A 115 -4.37 21.00 8.02
N GLU A 116 -3.90 21.15 6.78
CA GLU A 116 -4.76 21.53 5.66
C GLU A 116 -5.69 20.39 5.25
N ARG A 117 -5.22 19.14 5.33
CA ARG A 117 -6.07 17.96 5.14
C ARG A 117 -7.21 17.94 6.17
N LEU A 118 -6.89 18.15 7.45
CA LEU A 118 -7.88 18.21 8.53
C LEU A 118 -8.89 19.35 8.32
N ALA A 119 -8.41 20.54 7.94
CA ALA A 119 -9.27 21.69 7.65
C ALA A 119 -10.23 21.44 6.48
N GLN A 120 -9.83 20.63 5.50
CA GLN A 120 -10.66 20.20 4.37
C GLN A 120 -11.53 18.98 4.69
N GLY A 121 -11.51 18.48 5.92
CA GLY A 121 -12.23 17.26 6.31
C GLY A 121 -11.71 15.99 5.62
N LYS A 122 -10.48 16.02 5.08
CA LYS A 122 -9.88 14.86 4.44
C LYS A 122 -9.27 13.91 5.48
N PRO A 123 -9.28 12.59 5.21
CA PRO A 123 -8.68 11.59 6.08
C PRO A 123 -7.19 11.84 6.35
N VAL A 124 -6.77 11.71 7.60
CA VAL A 124 -5.36 11.79 8.03
C VAL A 124 -5.03 10.64 8.97
N GLY A 125 -3.89 9.99 8.76
CA GLY A 125 -3.41 8.92 9.63
C GLY A 125 -3.12 9.38 11.06
N GLN A 126 -3.22 8.44 12.00
CA GLN A 126 -2.92 8.66 13.41
C GLN A 126 -1.41 8.83 13.63
N ASP A 127 -1.03 9.77 14.50
CA ASP A 127 0.36 9.94 14.89
C ASP A 127 0.77 8.77 15.79
N VAL A 128 1.74 7.98 15.31
CA VAL A 128 2.34 6.89 16.07
C VAL A 128 3.68 7.36 16.66
N PRO A 129 4.03 6.98 17.90
CA PRO A 129 5.24 7.42 18.58
C PRO A 129 6.54 6.84 17.98
N TYR A 130 6.43 5.95 17.00
CA TYR A 130 7.55 5.39 16.26
C TYR A 130 7.34 5.60 14.77
N ALA A 131 8.43 5.73 14.01
CA ALA A 131 8.36 5.75 12.56
C ALA A 131 7.91 4.37 12.08
N ALA A 132 6.63 4.22 11.72
CA ALA A 132 6.13 3.01 11.11
C ALA A 132 6.84 2.84 9.75
N MET A 133 7.83 1.94 9.72
CA MET A 133 8.52 1.55 8.50
C MET A 133 7.48 0.86 7.61
N GLY A 134 6.99 1.58 6.61
CA GLY A 134 5.88 1.17 5.76
C GLY A 134 5.95 -0.30 5.34
N GLY A 135 4.82 -1.00 5.46
CA GLY A 135 4.67 -2.41 5.15
C GLY A 135 3.20 -2.77 4.96
N LEU A 136 2.94 -3.98 4.46
CA LEU A 136 1.58 -4.52 4.37
C LEU A 136 1.09 -4.84 5.79
N THR A 137 0.38 -3.90 6.43
CA THR A 137 -0.22 -4.10 7.75
C THR A 137 -1.57 -4.83 7.68
N GLY A 138 -2.14 -4.96 6.48
CA GLY A 138 -3.35 -5.73 6.21
C GLY A 138 -3.65 -5.83 4.71
N PHE A 139 -4.73 -6.53 4.34
CA PHE A 139 -5.15 -6.64 2.93
C PHE A 139 -5.50 -5.27 2.31
N SER A 140 -5.96 -4.32 3.12
CA SER A 140 -6.18 -2.92 2.72
C SER A 140 -4.91 -2.24 2.23
N SER A 141 -3.72 -2.64 2.70
CA SER A 141 -2.44 -2.15 2.20
C SER A 141 -2.15 -2.55 0.74
N LEU A 142 -2.81 -3.57 0.19
CA LEU A 142 -2.69 -3.94 -1.22
C LEU A 142 -3.50 -3.01 -2.14
N ALA A 143 -4.53 -2.33 -1.62
CA ALA A 143 -5.34 -1.42 -2.42
C ALA A 143 -4.52 -0.20 -2.87
N GLU A 144 -4.90 0.41 -3.99
CA GLU A 144 -4.31 1.65 -4.49
C GLU A 144 -4.41 2.76 -3.44
N GLY A 145 -3.41 3.64 -3.32
CA GLY A 145 -3.25 4.57 -2.19
C GLY A 145 -4.49 5.40 -1.83
N HIS A 146 -5.32 5.80 -2.80
CA HIS A 146 -6.56 6.54 -2.55
C HIS A 146 -7.72 5.66 -2.03
N MET A 147 -7.71 4.35 -2.32
CA MET A 147 -8.69 3.39 -1.80
C MET A 147 -8.27 2.79 -0.45
N ARG A 148 -7.05 3.10 0.03
CA ARG A 148 -6.57 2.66 1.35
C ARG A 148 -7.20 3.42 2.51
N LEU A 149 -7.67 4.64 2.25
CA LEU A 149 -8.26 5.50 3.26
C LEU A 149 -9.78 5.34 3.18
N ASP A 150 -10.37 4.77 4.23
CA ASP A 150 -11.80 4.94 4.48
C ASP A 150 -12.09 6.40 4.88
N ASP A 151 -13.36 6.79 5.02
CA ASP A 151 -13.75 8.15 5.45
C ASP A 151 -13.08 8.54 6.80
N SER A 152 -12.71 7.54 7.61
CA SER A 152 -11.98 7.69 8.87
C SER A 152 -10.49 8.03 8.69
N GLY A 153 -9.92 7.78 7.52
CA GLY A 153 -8.49 7.96 7.23
C GLY A 153 -7.56 6.95 7.86
N ILE A 154 -8.12 5.83 8.26
CA ILE A 154 -7.42 4.72 8.88
C ILE A 154 -7.22 3.69 7.78
N VAL A 155 -5.98 3.19 7.63
CA VAL A 155 -5.77 1.97 6.83
C VAL A 155 -6.63 0.90 7.48
N GLY A 156 -7.72 0.52 6.81
CA GLY A 156 -8.77 -0.32 7.36
C GLY A 156 -8.17 -1.45 8.17
N THR A 157 -8.18 -1.30 9.49
CA THR A 157 -7.89 -2.41 10.37
C THR A 157 -9.13 -3.26 10.28
N SER A 158 -9.01 -4.36 9.53
CA SER A 158 -10.04 -5.40 9.42
C SER A 158 -10.62 -5.81 10.79
N SER A 159 -9.89 -5.53 11.88
CA SER A 159 -10.29 -5.74 13.27
C SER A 159 -11.48 -4.91 13.77
N GLN A 160 -11.94 -3.84 13.09
CA GLN A 160 -13.11 -3.08 13.58
C GLN A 160 -14.44 -3.64 13.04
N VAL A 161 -14.43 -4.39 11.93
CA VAL A 161 -15.65 -4.99 11.36
C VAL A 161 -16.07 -6.26 12.11
N SER A 162 -15.21 -6.84 12.96
CA SER A 162 -15.53 -8.00 13.79
C SER A 162 -16.43 -7.68 15.00
N SER A 163 -16.78 -6.42 15.25
CA SER A 163 -17.70 -6.06 16.35
C SER A 163 -19.17 -6.03 15.93
N LEU A 164 -19.48 -6.13 14.64
CA LEU A 164 -20.84 -6.35 14.15
C LEU A 164 -21.01 -7.84 13.90
N LYS A 165 -21.42 -8.58 14.94
CA LYS A 165 -21.83 -9.99 14.83
C LYS A 165 -22.77 -10.15 13.66
N ARG A 166 -22.32 -10.83 12.61
CA ARG A 166 -23.16 -11.07 11.43
C ARG A 166 -24.11 -12.23 11.72
N PRO A 167 -25.38 -12.18 11.26
CA PRO A 167 -26.32 -13.29 11.42
C PRO A 167 -25.76 -14.64 10.90
N GLU A 168 -24.89 -14.58 9.90
CA GLU A 168 -24.20 -15.72 9.28
C GLU A 168 -23.27 -16.49 10.25
N GLU A 169 -22.76 -15.84 11.30
CA GLU A 169 -21.93 -16.48 12.33
C GLU A 169 -22.76 -17.38 13.26
N ASP A 170 -24.07 -17.12 13.37
CA ASP A 170 -25.02 -17.88 14.20
C ASP A 170 -25.44 -19.21 13.55
N ASP A 171 -25.45 -19.26 12.20
CA ASP A 171 -25.81 -20.46 11.43
C ASP A 171 -24.81 -21.61 11.64
N MET A 172 -23.52 -21.30 11.76
CA MET A 172 -22.48 -22.30 12.05
C MET A 172 -22.66 -22.93 13.45
N ALA A 173 -23.07 -22.12 14.43
CA ALA A 173 -23.31 -22.58 15.80
C ALA A 173 -24.53 -23.50 15.90
N PHE A 174 -25.55 -23.30 15.04
CA PHE A 174 -26.71 -24.17 14.94
C PHE A 174 -26.32 -25.58 14.47
N PHE A 175 -25.54 -25.68 13.39
CA PHE A 175 -25.09 -26.98 12.87
C PHE A 175 -24.17 -27.72 13.84
N GLU A 176 -23.28 -26.99 14.53
CA GLU A 176 -22.39 -27.58 15.54
C GLU A 176 -23.18 -28.12 16.73
N ARG A 177 -24.18 -27.38 17.22
CA ARG A 177 -25.04 -27.82 18.33
C ARG A 177 -25.83 -29.08 17.97
N GLN A 178 -26.42 -29.13 16.78
CA GLN A 178 -27.15 -30.31 16.27
C GLN A 178 -26.23 -31.53 16.08
N TYR A 179 -24.98 -31.31 15.64
CA TYR A 179 -24.00 -32.38 15.55
C TYR A 179 -23.62 -32.92 16.93
N GLN A 180 -23.34 -32.04 17.89
CA GLN A 180 -23.03 -32.44 19.27
C GLN A 180 -24.20 -33.18 19.94
N GLU A 181 -25.44 -32.78 19.70
CA GLU A 181 -26.63 -33.46 20.23
C GLU A 181 -26.80 -34.89 19.67
N ARG A 182 -26.63 -35.08 18.35
CA ARG A 182 -26.63 -36.43 17.76
C ARG A 182 -25.55 -37.32 18.34
N ILE A 183 -24.33 -36.80 18.49
CA ILE A 183 -23.22 -37.56 19.10
C ILE A 183 -23.53 -37.91 20.56
N LYS A 184 -24.15 -37.00 21.33
CA LYS A 184 -24.59 -37.28 22.71
C LYS A 184 -25.66 -38.37 22.74
N MET A 185 -26.68 -38.30 21.89
CA MET A 185 -27.73 -39.32 21.83
C MET A 185 -27.19 -40.69 21.39
N GLU A 186 -26.26 -40.73 20.44
CA GLU A 186 -25.61 -41.98 20.01
C GLU A 186 -24.78 -42.62 21.14
N LYS A 187 -24.05 -41.80 21.92
CA LYS A 187 -23.29 -42.26 23.10
C LYS A 187 -24.21 -42.83 24.17
N VAL A 188 -25.35 -42.18 24.44
CA VAL A 188 -26.35 -42.65 25.41
C VAL A 188 -27.03 -43.94 24.93
N ALA A 189 -27.33 -44.06 23.63
CA ALA A 189 -27.89 -45.28 23.05
C ALA A 189 -26.92 -46.47 23.13
N LYS A 190 -25.62 -46.24 22.86
CA LYS A 190 -24.56 -47.25 23.03
C LYS A 190 -24.35 -47.67 24.48
N GLN A 191 -24.56 -46.78 25.46
CA GLN A 191 -24.55 -47.15 26.89
C GLN A 191 -25.77 -47.98 27.29
N LYS A 192 -26.98 -47.64 26.81
CA LYS A 192 -28.19 -48.42 27.08
C LYS A 192 -28.15 -49.82 26.45
N GLY A 193 -27.54 -49.97 25.28
CA GLY A 193 -27.35 -51.28 24.64
C GLY A 193 -26.40 -52.22 25.37
N LYS A 194 -25.62 -51.74 26.36
CA LYS A 194 -24.70 -52.56 27.17
C LYS A 194 -25.26 -52.99 28.53
N ALA A 195 -26.49 -52.61 28.87
CA ALA A 195 -27.10 -52.95 30.15
C ALA A 195 -28.41 -53.72 29.97
N SER A 196 -28.33 -55.05 29.78
CA SER A 196 -29.13 -56.08 30.49
C SER A 196 -29.07 -57.45 29.79
N LEU A 197 -28.56 -58.47 30.48
CA LEU A 197 -29.05 -59.85 30.44
C LEU A 197 -29.12 -60.36 31.90
N PRO A 198 -30.31 -60.50 32.51
CA PRO A 198 -30.44 -61.15 33.81
C PRO A 198 -30.50 -62.69 33.64
N SER A 199 -29.67 -63.42 34.40
CA SER A 199 -29.65 -64.88 34.46
C SER A 199 -30.84 -65.41 35.27
N SER A 200 -31.69 -66.24 34.66
CA SER A 200 -32.79 -66.93 35.33
C SER A 200 -32.28 -68.12 36.17
N THR A 201 -32.54 -68.11 37.47
CA THR A 201 -32.41 -69.25 38.41
C THR A 201 -33.58 -70.23 38.24
N LYS A 202 -33.26 -71.54 38.16
CA LYS A 202 -34.22 -72.68 38.16
C LYS A 202 -34.83 -72.92 39.55
N PRO A 203 -36.10 -73.36 39.65
CA PRO A 203 -36.61 -74.07 40.83
C PRO A 203 -36.55 -75.60 40.66
N SER A 204 -36.67 -76.28 41.80
CA SER A 204 -36.54 -77.73 42.06
C SER A 204 -37.30 -78.68 41.14
#